data_AF-A0A8I3VYF1-F1
#
_entry.id   AF-A0A8I3VYF1-F1
#
_cell.length_a   1.000
_cell.length_b   1.000
_cell.length_c   1.000
_cell.angle_alpha   90.00
_cell.angle_beta   90.00
_cell.angle_gamma   90.00
#
_symmetry.space_group_name_H-M   'P 1'
#
loop_
_entity.id
_entity.type
_entity.pdbx_description
1 polymer ?
#
loop_
_entity_poly.entity_id
_entity_poly.type
_entity_poly.pdbx_seq_one_letter_code
_entity_poly.pdbx_strand_id
1 'polypeptide(L)'
;MIRSSYSEKHRAWHRLGPDRMAPAKKGGEKKKGRSAINEVVTREYTINMHRHIHGVGFKKRAPRALKEIRKFSVKEMGTTDVLIDTRPKE
;
A
#
# COMPACT_ATOMS: atom_id res chain seq x y z
N MET A 1 -21.48 -1.18 51.88
CA MET A 1 -22.55 -1.79 51.07
C MET A 1 -22.99 -0.80 50.00
N ILE A 2 -22.89 -1.24 48.74
CA ILE A 2 -23.67 -0.87 47.55
C ILE A 2 -23.67 0.61 47.12
N ARG A 3 -22.82 0.89 46.11
CA ARG A 3 -22.88 2.08 45.24
C ARG A 3 -24.08 1.95 44.28
N SER A 4 -24.96 2.95 44.30
CA SER A 4 -26.00 3.25 43.32
C SER A 4 -25.88 4.77 43.10
N SER A 5 -25.78 5.34 41.90
CA SER A 5 -26.46 5.01 40.66
C SER A 5 -25.66 5.51 39.44
N TYR A 6 -25.62 4.63 38.46
CA TYR A 6 -25.58 4.83 37.01
C TYR A 6 -25.60 6.30 36.50
N SER A 7 -24.43 6.83 36.14
CA SER A 7 -24.28 8.11 35.44
C SER A 7 -24.49 7.93 33.93
N GLU A 8 -25.42 8.72 33.41
CA GLU A 8 -25.98 8.77 32.06
C GLU A 8 -24.95 9.08 30.95
N LYS A 9 -24.08 8.13 30.61
CA LYS A 9 -23.15 8.29 29.46
C LYS A 9 -23.14 7.11 28.49
N HIS A 10 -24.27 6.42 28.35
CA HIS A 10 -24.51 5.42 27.30
C HIS A 10 -25.72 5.75 26.41
N ARG A 11 -26.01 7.04 26.22
CA ARG A 11 -27.15 7.53 25.41
C ARG A 11 -26.73 8.12 24.06
N ALA A 12 -25.73 7.52 23.41
CA ALA A 12 -25.15 8.04 22.16
C ALA A 12 -24.99 7.00 21.03
N TRP A 13 -25.65 5.83 21.11
CA TRP A 13 -25.54 4.78 20.08
C TRP A 13 -26.87 4.28 19.50
N HIS A 14 -28.00 4.93 19.81
CA HIS A 14 -29.30 4.64 19.17
C HIS A 14 -29.83 5.85 18.41
N ARG A 15 -29.16 6.19 17.30
CA ARG A 15 -29.77 6.97 16.21
C ARG A 15 -29.47 6.27 14.88
N LEU A 16 -30.06 5.09 14.72
CA LEU A 16 -30.11 4.36 13.46
C LEU A 16 -31.01 5.12 12.49
N GLY A 17 -30.42 5.80 11.50
CA GLY A 17 -31.11 6.35 10.34
C GLY A 17 -31.33 5.28 9.25
N PRO A 18 -32.38 5.42 8.41
CA PRO A 18 -32.75 4.40 7.43
C PRO A 18 -32.02 4.61 6.10
N ASP A 19 -30.76 4.17 6.00
CA ASP A 19 -30.02 4.18 4.73
C ASP A 19 -29.36 2.83 4.43
N ARG A 20 -30.16 1.74 4.55
CA ARG A 20 -29.89 0.51 3.80
C ARG A 20 -30.17 0.78 2.31
N MET A 21 -29.21 1.39 1.61
CA MET A 21 -29.14 1.31 0.16
C MET A 21 -28.04 0.31 -0.22
N ALA A 22 -28.45 -0.90 -0.61
CA ALA A 22 -27.53 -1.87 -1.18
C ALA A 22 -27.05 -1.34 -2.55
N PRO A 23 -25.74 -1.33 -2.86
CA PRO A 23 -25.30 -0.94 -4.19
C PRO A 23 -25.80 -1.97 -5.20
N ALA A 24 -26.60 -1.50 -6.16
CA ALA A 24 -27.05 -2.28 -7.31
C ALA A 24 -25.83 -2.87 -8.06
N LYS A 25 -25.88 -4.16 -8.39
CA LYS A 25 -24.91 -4.83 -9.28
C LYS A 25 -24.93 -4.14 -10.64
N LYS A 26 -24.03 -3.17 -10.85
CA LYS A 26 -23.74 -2.64 -12.18
C LYS A 26 -23.06 -3.73 -12.99
N GLY A 27 -23.65 -4.02 -14.15
CA GLY A 27 -23.30 -5.13 -15.02
C GLY A 27 -21.80 -5.25 -15.31
N GLY A 28 -21.36 -6.50 -15.39
CA GLY A 28 -19.97 -6.85 -15.61
C GLY A 28 -19.44 -6.24 -16.90
N GLU A 29 -18.55 -5.27 -16.76
CA GLU A 29 -17.47 -5.13 -17.72
C GLU A 29 -16.71 -6.46 -17.71
N LYS A 30 -16.86 -7.23 -18.81
CA LYS A 30 -15.90 -8.25 -19.17
C LYS A 30 -14.55 -7.53 -19.25
N LYS A 31 -13.78 -7.59 -18.15
CA LYS A 31 -12.37 -7.26 -18.19
C LYS A 31 -11.80 -8.17 -19.27
N LYS A 32 -11.46 -7.60 -20.43
CA LYS A 32 -10.57 -8.23 -21.42
C LYS A 32 -9.48 -8.87 -20.58
N GLY A 33 -9.43 -10.20 -20.57
CA GLY A 33 -8.48 -10.93 -19.75
C GLY A 33 -7.12 -10.30 -20.01
N ARG A 34 -6.51 -9.71 -18.97
CA ARG A 34 -5.11 -9.33 -19.07
C ARG A 34 -4.41 -10.61 -19.48
N SER A 35 -3.86 -10.62 -20.68
CA SER A 35 -3.10 -11.76 -21.17
C SER A 35 -1.97 -11.96 -20.15
N ALA A 36 -1.96 -13.10 -19.44
CA ALA A 36 -1.00 -13.43 -18.39
C ALA A 36 0.47 -13.22 -18.83
N ILE A 37 0.72 -13.28 -20.14
CA ILE A 37 2.01 -13.00 -20.77
C ILE A 37 2.51 -11.58 -20.49
N ASN A 38 1.62 -10.57 -20.41
CA ASN A 38 2.00 -9.20 -20.06
C ASN A 38 2.09 -8.97 -18.55
N GLU A 39 1.61 -9.92 -17.73
CA GLU A 39 1.64 -9.79 -16.27
C GLU A 39 3.00 -10.22 -15.70
N VAL A 40 3.64 -11.21 -16.34
CA VAL A 40 4.96 -11.71 -15.93
C VAL A 40 6.02 -11.12 -16.85
N VAL A 41 6.73 -10.10 -16.37
CA VAL A 41 7.77 -9.43 -17.13
C VAL A 41 9.07 -9.38 -16.33
N THR A 42 10.18 -9.81 -16.93
CA THR A 42 11.53 -9.61 -16.40
C THR A 42 12.22 -8.52 -17.21
N ARG A 43 12.78 -7.51 -16.52
CA ARG A 43 13.48 -6.37 -17.13
C ARG A 43 14.67 -5.99 -16.29
N GLU A 44 15.76 -5.62 -16.96
CA GLU A 44 16.95 -5.08 -16.32
C GLU A 44 16.92 -3.55 -16.36
N TYR A 45 17.10 -2.93 -15.21
CA TYR A 45 17.09 -1.48 -15.06
C TYR A 45 18.32 -1.02 -14.29
N THR A 46 18.92 0.08 -14.73
CA THR A 46 19.96 0.78 -13.98
C THR A 46 19.33 1.96 -13.23
N ILE A 47 19.50 2.00 -11.91
CA ILE A 47 18.99 3.09 -11.07
C ILE A 47 20.14 4.02 -10.70
N ASN A 48 20.02 5.31 -11.02
CA ASN A 48 21.00 6.32 -10.59
C ASN A 48 20.82 6.65 -9.10
N MET A 49 21.48 5.88 -8.23
CA MET A 49 21.39 6.04 -6.78
C MET A 49 22.00 7.36 -6.27
N HIS A 50 23.04 7.87 -6.93
CA HIS A 50 23.75 9.07 -6.50
C HIS A 50 22.81 10.28 -6.38
N ARG A 51 21.96 10.50 -7.38
CA ARG A 51 20.98 11.60 -7.38
C ARG A 51 19.97 11.49 -6.23
N HIS A 52 19.60 10.27 -5.85
CA HIS A 52 18.57 10.01 -4.84
C HIS A 52 19.09 10.04 -3.40
N ILE A 53 20.39 9.83 -3.19
CA ILE A 53 21.04 9.86 -1.86
C ILE A 53 21.89 11.13 -1.65
N HIS A 54 21.91 12.04 -2.63
CA HIS A 54 22.64 13.30 -2.54
C HIS A 54 22.18 14.12 -1.33
N GLY A 55 23.12 14.68 -0.57
CA GLY A 55 22.85 15.46 0.64
C GLY A 55 22.31 14.67 1.84
N VAL A 56 22.14 13.34 1.73
CA VAL A 56 21.67 12.50 2.85
C VAL A 56 22.84 12.13 3.76
N GLY A 57 22.66 12.33 5.07
CA GLY A 57 23.64 11.92 6.09
C GLY A 57 23.95 10.44 6.05
N PHE A 58 25.21 10.07 6.32
CA PHE A 58 25.75 8.72 6.11
C PHE A 58 24.86 7.59 6.67
N LYS A 59 24.45 7.70 7.93
CA LYS A 59 23.60 6.71 8.62
C LYS A 59 22.22 6.52 7.96
N LYS A 60 21.74 7.49 7.20
CA LYS A 60 20.43 7.45 6.52
C LYS A 60 20.52 7.12 5.03
N ARG A 61 21.73 7.01 4.45
CA ARG A 61 21.89 6.75 3.00
C ARG A 61 21.35 5.38 2.58
N ALA A 62 21.78 4.31 3.25
CA ALA A 62 21.32 2.96 2.96
C ALA A 62 19.79 2.78 3.11
N PRO A 63 19.16 3.18 4.23
CA PRO A 63 17.70 3.05 4.35
C PRO A 63 16.94 3.96 3.38
N ARG A 64 17.52 5.10 2.95
CA ARG A 64 16.93 5.94 1.91
C ARG A 64 17.03 5.29 0.54
N ALA A 65 18.19 4.76 0.19
CA ALA A 65 18.44 4.02 -1.04
C ALA A 65 17.42 2.88 -1.22
N LEU A 66 17.22 2.05 -0.20
CA LEU A 66 16.25 0.95 -0.24
C LEU A 66 14.82 1.43 -0.51
N LYS A 67 14.40 2.56 0.09
CA LYS A 67 13.07 3.14 -0.15
C LYS A 67 12.91 3.63 -1.59
N GLU A 68 13.95 4.19 -2.18
CA GLU A 68 13.91 4.67 -3.56
C GLU A 68 13.90 3.51 -4.56
N ILE A 69 14.63 2.42 -4.29
CA ILE A 69 14.53 1.18 -5.09
C ILE A 69 13.10 0.63 -5.08
N ARG A 70 12.45 0.54 -3.90
CA ARG A 70 11.05 0.09 -3.82
C ARG A 70 10.11 0.98 -4.63
N LYS A 71 10.24 2.29 -4.49
CA LYS A 71 9.40 3.25 -5.26
C LYS A 71 9.60 3.10 -6.76
N PHE A 72 10.83 2.89 -7.21
CA PHE A 72 11.14 2.66 -8.62
C PHE A 72 10.45 1.38 -9.13
N SER A 73 10.55 0.27 -8.39
CA SER A 73 9.89 -0.99 -8.75
C SER A 73 8.37 -0.84 -8.83
N VAL A 74 7.74 -0.19 -7.85
CA VAL A 74 6.29 0.06 -7.87
C VAL A 74 5.88 0.88 -9.09
N LYS A 75 6.67 1.90 -9.45
CA LYS A 75 6.38 2.78 -10.58
C LYS A 75 6.53 2.09 -11.94
N GLU A 76 7.64 1.39 -12.15
CA GLU A 76 7.98 0.81 -13.46
C GLU A 76 7.30 -0.56 -13.70
N MET A 77 7.17 -1.37 -12.65
CA MET A 77 6.56 -2.71 -12.75
C MET A 77 5.06 -2.70 -12.41
N GLY A 78 4.55 -1.65 -11.75
CA GLY A 78 3.14 -1.56 -11.37
C GLY A 78 2.71 -2.56 -10.29
N THR A 79 3.67 -3.19 -9.60
CA THR A 79 3.42 -4.15 -8.53
C THR A 79 3.37 -3.46 -7.17
N THR A 80 2.43 -3.85 -6.31
CA THR A 80 2.35 -3.31 -4.94
C THR A 80 3.36 -3.96 -4.01
N ASP A 81 3.58 -5.26 -4.19
CA ASP A 81 4.45 -6.06 -3.34
C ASP A 81 5.84 -6.17 -3.98
N VAL A 82 6.85 -5.62 -3.31
CA VAL A 82 8.24 -5.59 -3.78
C VAL A 82 9.14 -6.24 -2.74
N LEU A 83 9.65 -7.43 -3.06
CA LEU A 83 10.68 -8.11 -2.27
C LEU A 83 12.06 -7.73 -2.79
N ILE A 84 12.95 -7.31 -1.88
CA ILE A 84 14.35 -7.02 -2.17
C ILE A 84 15.19 -8.16 -1.63
N ASP A 85 16.06 -8.72 -2.48
CA ASP A 85 17.02 -9.74 -2.06
C ASP A 85 18.01 -9.15 -1.04
N THR A 86 18.34 -9.93 -0.01
CA THR A 86 19.26 -9.53 1.05
C THR A 86 20.71 -9.72 0.65
N ARG A 87 20.98 -10.51 -0.40
CA ARG A 87 22.33 -10.76 -0.91
C ARG A 87 22.67 -9.79 -2.05
N PRO A 88 23.64 -8.87 -1.85
CA PRO A 88 24.21 -8.13 -2.98
C PRO A 88 24.90 -9.13 -3.92
N LYS A 89 24.72 -8.95 -5.23
CA LYS A 89 25.54 -9.66 -6.21
C LYS A 89 26.92 -9.00 -6.22
N GLU A 90 27.96 -9.81 -5.97
CA GLU A 90 29.37 -9.42 -6.09
C GLU A 90 29.75 -9.13 -7.55
#